data_AF-A0AB39TS65-F1
#
_entry.id   AF-A0AB39TS65-F1
#
_cell.length_a   1.000
_cell.length_b   1.000
_cell.length_c   1.000
_cell.angle_alpha   90.00
_cell.angle_beta   90.00
_cell.angle_gamma   90.00
#
_symmetry.space_group_name_H-M   'P 1'
#
loop_
_entity.id
_entity.type
_entity.pdbx_description
1 polymer ?
#
loop_
_entity_poly.entity_id
_entity_poly.type
_entity_poly.pdbx_seq_one_letter_code
_entity_poly.pdbx_strand_id
1 'polypeptide(L)'
;MSTPSADDPLPVKPRQDAQDWAQHMTEYMAQAAGVVLNPGSAEPFFNDCVGKRDEVAKDGRYKMSYAVYSSAPLEQHPEAVRKVRTMLEQQGFNIDGYRETTNGKVDTVLDASQSSSRYLVTVETTTGGLLLFRVNTPCLMPPTTPSAASG
;
A
#
# COMPACT_ATOMS: atom_id res chain seq x y z
N MET A 1 -7.99 -10.82 -19.62
CA MET A 1 -7.98 -11.11 -18.17
C MET A 1 -9.22 -10.43 -17.60
N SER A 2 -10.10 -11.18 -16.93
CA SER A 2 -11.37 -10.64 -16.43
C SER A 2 -11.12 -9.72 -15.25
N THR A 3 -11.61 -8.49 -15.32
CA THR A 3 -11.69 -7.58 -14.17
C THR A 3 -12.56 -8.22 -13.10
N PRO A 4 -12.15 -8.21 -11.82
CA PRO A 4 -12.98 -8.75 -10.75
C PRO A 4 -14.35 -8.06 -10.71
N SER A 5 -15.43 -8.84 -10.70
CA SER A 5 -16.79 -8.31 -10.58
C SER A 5 -17.03 -7.76 -9.17
N ALA A 6 -18.03 -6.90 -9.01
CA ALA A 6 -18.49 -6.45 -7.69
C ALA A 6 -18.96 -7.63 -6.81
N ASP A 7 -19.30 -8.77 -7.44
CA ASP A 7 -19.78 -9.99 -6.81
C ASP A 7 -18.66 -11.00 -6.49
N ASP A 8 -17.42 -10.72 -6.88
CA ASP A 8 -16.31 -11.63 -6.56
C ASP A 8 -16.09 -11.67 -5.05
N PRO A 9 -15.87 -12.87 -4.47
CA PRO A 9 -15.65 -13.00 -3.04
C PRO A 9 -14.44 -12.16 -2.62
N LEU A 10 -14.60 -11.42 -1.52
CA LEU A 10 -13.51 -10.65 -0.95
C LEU A 10 -12.36 -11.58 -0.52
N PRO A 11 -11.09 -11.21 -0.77
CA PRO A 11 -9.97 -12.00 -0.28
C PRO A 11 -10.02 -12.10 1.24
N VAL A 12 -9.90 -13.33 1.75
CA VAL A 12 -9.86 -13.59 3.19
C VAL A 12 -8.42 -13.41 3.68
N LYS A 13 -8.23 -12.52 4.65
CA LYS A 13 -6.91 -12.28 5.27
C LYS A 13 -7.08 -11.78 6.71
N PRO A 14 -6.40 -12.36 7.71
CA PRO A 14 -6.31 -11.79 9.05
C PRO A 14 -5.72 -10.38 9.03
N ARG A 15 -6.15 -9.51 9.96
CA ARG A 15 -5.62 -8.14 10.04
C ARG A 15 -4.12 -8.10 10.24
N GLN A 16 -3.58 -8.99 11.08
CA GLN A 16 -2.14 -9.09 11.33
C GLN A 16 -1.38 -9.46 10.05
N ASP A 17 -1.80 -10.51 9.35
CA ASP A 17 -1.20 -10.93 8.09
C ASP A 17 -1.23 -9.83 7.01
N ALA A 18 -2.28 -9.00 7.00
CA ALA A 18 -2.35 -7.85 6.10
C ALA A 18 -1.27 -6.82 6.45
N GLN A 19 -1.10 -6.51 7.74
CA GLN A 19 -0.09 -5.58 8.21
C GLN A 19 1.33 -6.11 7.98
N ASP A 20 1.60 -7.36 8.34
CA ASP A 20 2.92 -7.98 8.18
C ASP A 20 3.36 -8.01 6.71
N TRP A 21 2.42 -8.34 5.81
CA TRP A 21 2.68 -8.28 4.38
C TRP A 21 2.96 -6.85 3.90
N ALA A 22 2.19 -5.86 4.38
CA ALA A 22 2.38 -4.47 3.98
C ALA A 22 3.72 -3.91 4.50
N GLN A 23 4.09 -4.24 5.73
CA GLN A 23 5.39 -3.94 6.30
C GLN A 23 6.50 -4.54 5.41
N HIS A 24 6.43 -5.83 5.12
CA HIS A 24 7.42 -6.50 4.27
C HIS A 24 7.54 -5.86 2.89
N MET A 25 6.40 -5.48 2.28
CA MET A 25 6.40 -4.81 0.99
C MET A 25 7.08 -3.43 1.06
N THR A 26 6.86 -2.64 2.12
CA THR A 26 7.56 -1.36 2.29
C THR A 26 9.06 -1.53 2.52
N GLU A 27 9.48 -2.55 3.27
CA GLU A 27 10.90 -2.89 3.46
C GLU A 27 11.55 -3.29 2.13
N TYR A 28 10.84 -4.07 1.31
CA TYR A 28 11.31 -4.50 0.00
C TYR A 28 11.45 -3.32 -0.98
N MET A 29 10.49 -2.38 -0.98
CA MET A 29 10.59 -1.13 -1.75
C MET A 29 11.79 -0.28 -1.30
N ALA A 30 11.99 -0.13 0.02
CA ALA A 30 13.11 0.62 0.56
C ALA A 30 14.47 -0.01 0.21
N GLN A 31 14.56 -1.34 0.27
CA GLN A 31 15.74 -2.09 -0.17
C GLN A 31 16.03 -1.85 -1.65
N ALA A 32 15.02 -1.90 -2.51
CA ALA A 32 15.17 -1.62 -3.94
C ALA A 32 15.62 -0.16 -4.20
N ALA A 33 15.07 0.80 -3.45
CA ALA A 33 15.48 2.20 -3.51
C ALA A 33 16.91 2.46 -2.99
N GLY A 34 17.43 1.58 -2.14
CA GLY A 34 18.70 1.79 -1.43
C GLY A 34 18.58 2.82 -0.30
N VAL A 35 17.41 2.91 0.34
CA VAL A 35 17.16 3.83 1.47
C VAL A 35 16.82 3.06 2.75
N VAL A 36 16.96 3.73 3.89
CA VAL A 36 16.63 3.16 5.20
C VAL A 36 15.29 3.73 5.68
N LEU A 37 14.39 2.85 6.11
CA LEU A 37 13.13 3.25 6.73
C LEU A 37 13.34 3.62 8.20
N ASN A 38 12.49 4.50 8.73
CA ASN A 38 12.39 4.84 10.14
C ASN A 38 11.29 3.96 10.77
N PRO A 39 11.60 2.85 11.45
CA PRO A 39 10.56 1.90 11.89
C PRO A 39 9.59 2.50 12.92
N GLY A 40 10.07 3.44 13.75
CA GLY A 40 9.24 4.17 14.70
C GLY A 40 8.24 5.14 14.08
N SER A 41 8.28 5.32 12.75
CA SER A 41 7.33 6.13 11.99
C SER A 41 6.23 5.31 11.30
N ALA A 42 6.18 4.00 11.57
CA ALA A 42 5.16 3.12 11.01
C ALA A 42 3.76 3.47 11.54
N GLU A 43 2.83 3.69 10.62
CA GLU A 43 1.44 4.06 10.88
C GLU A 43 0.49 3.05 10.21
N PRO A 44 0.18 1.91 10.87
CA PRO A 44 -0.88 1.03 10.43
C PRO A 44 -2.25 1.62 10.78
N PHE A 45 -3.13 1.69 9.79
CA PHE A 45 -4.48 2.24 9.96
C PHE A 45 -5.53 1.34 9.31
N PHE A 46 -6.45 0.82 10.12
CA PHE A 46 -7.54 -0.06 9.68
C PHE A 46 -8.87 0.71 9.68
N ASN A 47 -9.65 0.53 8.63
CA ASN A 47 -10.98 1.13 8.52
C ASN A 47 -11.99 0.17 7.91
N ASP A 48 -13.25 0.51 8.08
CA ASP A 48 -14.34 -0.16 7.40
C ASP A 48 -14.25 0.04 5.88
N CYS A 49 -14.71 -0.96 5.14
CA CYS A 49 -14.94 -0.80 3.72
C CYS A 49 -16.24 -0.04 3.49
N VAL A 50 -16.13 1.06 2.76
CA VAL A 50 -17.26 1.93 2.42
C VAL A 50 -17.63 1.71 0.95
N GLY A 51 -18.88 1.35 0.70
CA GLY A 51 -19.45 1.19 -0.65
C GLY A 51 -19.71 2.52 -1.35
N LYS A 52 -20.10 2.48 -2.62
CA LYS A 52 -20.30 3.68 -3.47
C LYS A 52 -21.40 4.64 -2.97
N ARG A 53 -22.26 4.21 -2.05
CA ARG A 53 -23.36 5.00 -1.45
C ARG A 53 -23.16 5.21 0.05
N ASP A 54 -21.90 5.26 0.51
CA ASP A 54 -21.54 5.34 1.92
C ASP A 54 -22.03 4.15 2.78
N GLU A 55 -22.29 3.02 2.13
CA GLU A 55 -22.75 1.79 2.77
C GLU A 55 -21.59 1.09 3.48
N VAL A 56 -21.78 0.76 4.76
CA VAL A 56 -20.82 -0.01 5.56
C VAL A 56 -21.46 -1.35 5.95
N ALA A 57 -20.84 -2.45 5.51
CA ALA A 57 -21.28 -3.79 5.87
C ALA A 57 -20.85 -4.14 7.31
N LYS A 58 -21.71 -4.84 8.05
CA LYS A 58 -21.47 -5.25 9.45
C LYS A 58 -20.80 -6.63 9.58
N ASP A 59 -20.22 -7.13 8.51
CA ASP A 59 -19.59 -8.46 8.44
C ASP A 59 -18.10 -8.45 8.78
N GLY A 60 -17.60 -7.32 9.32
CA GLY A 60 -16.22 -7.18 9.78
C GLY A 60 -15.20 -6.96 8.68
N ARG A 61 -15.62 -6.81 7.43
CA ARG A 61 -14.74 -6.46 6.31
C ARG A 61 -13.97 -5.17 6.60
N TYR A 62 -12.72 -5.12 6.17
CA TYR A 62 -11.83 -4.00 6.45
C TYR A 62 -10.92 -3.67 5.27
N LYS A 63 -10.40 -2.46 5.25
CA LYS A 63 -9.25 -2.05 4.45
C LYS A 63 -8.17 -1.51 5.38
N MET A 64 -6.93 -1.54 4.91
CA MET A 64 -5.79 -1.09 5.68
C MET A 64 -4.87 -0.23 4.82
N SER A 65 -4.33 0.82 5.45
CA SER A 65 -3.23 1.63 4.96
C SER A 65 -2.06 1.45 5.91
N TYR A 66 -0.91 1.08 5.39
CA TYR A 66 0.35 1.04 6.13
C TYR A 66 1.27 2.09 5.53
N ALA A 67 1.70 3.05 6.33
CA ALA A 67 2.64 4.10 5.94
C ALA A 67 3.91 4.01 6.79
N VAL A 68 5.07 4.25 6.18
CA VAL A 68 6.35 4.35 6.87
C VAL A 68 7.26 5.31 6.10
N TYR A 69 8.10 6.04 6.83
CA TYR A 69 8.91 7.12 6.25
C TYR A 69 10.39 6.76 6.20
N SER A 70 11.10 7.36 5.25
CA SER A 70 12.56 7.43 5.21
C SER A 70 13.02 8.88 5.29
N SER A 71 14.13 9.09 5.98
CA SER A 71 14.85 10.37 6.05
C SER A 71 15.96 10.48 4.98
N ALA A 72 15.84 9.74 3.87
CA ALA A 72 16.73 9.91 2.73
C ALA A 72 16.76 11.40 2.31
N PRO A 73 17.92 11.94 1.91
CA PRO A 73 18.02 13.30 1.39
C PRO A 73 17.07 13.52 0.21
N LEU A 74 16.46 14.71 0.15
CA LEU A 74 15.48 15.07 -0.87
C LEU A 74 16.01 14.85 -2.28
N GLU A 75 17.30 15.12 -2.50
CA GLU A 75 17.98 14.94 -3.79
C GLU A 75 18.03 13.48 -4.25
N GLN A 76 17.88 12.51 -3.34
CA GLN A 76 17.88 11.09 -3.64
C GLN A 76 16.48 10.56 -4.00
N HIS A 77 15.41 11.30 -3.72
CA HIS A 77 14.04 10.81 -3.95
C HIS A 77 13.76 10.43 -5.41
N PRO A 78 14.20 11.21 -6.43
CA PRO A 78 14.01 10.84 -7.83
C PRO A 78 14.65 9.50 -8.20
N GLU A 79 15.88 9.25 -7.71
CA GLU A 79 16.57 7.98 -7.95
C GLU A 79 15.89 6.82 -7.23
N ALA A 80 15.47 7.05 -5.97
CA ALA A 80 14.77 6.08 -5.16
C ALA A 80 13.50 5.59 -5.87
N VAL A 81 12.63 6.49 -6.34
CA VAL A 81 11.40 6.06 -7.02
C VAL A 81 11.66 5.42 -8.38
N ARG A 82 12.73 5.80 -9.08
CA ARG A 82 13.07 5.17 -10.35
C ARG A 82 13.42 3.70 -10.16
N LYS A 83 14.21 3.41 -9.12
CA LYS A 83 14.55 2.03 -8.73
C LYS A 83 13.33 1.24 -8.28
N VAL A 84 12.46 1.83 -7.45
CA VAL A 84 11.21 1.18 -7.02
C VAL A 84 10.31 0.90 -8.20
N ARG A 85 10.15 1.86 -9.13
CA ARG A 85 9.35 1.67 -10.35
C ARG A 85 9.85 0.49 -11.16
N THR A 86 11.16 0.43 -11.45
CA THR A 86 11.75 -0.68 -12.20
C THR A 86 11.54 -2.03 -11.51
N MET A 87 11.68 -2.08 -10.18
CA MET A 87 11.39 -3.29 -9.41
C MET A 87 9.91 -3.69 -9.52
N LEU A 88 8.98 -2.75 -9.36
CA LEU A 88 7.54 -3.01 -9.42
C LEU A 88 7.11 -3.50 -10.82
N GLU A 89 7.64 -2.89 -11.88
CA GLU A 89 7.42 -3.32 -13.26
C GLU A 89 7.88 -4.77 -13.48
N GLN A 90 9.06 -5.13 -12.97
CA GLN A 90 9.59 -6.51 -13.05
C GLN A 90 8.72 -7.53 -12.30
N GLN A 91 7.98 -7.08 -11.27
CA GLN A 91 7.03 -7.89 -10.51
C GLN A 91 5.61 -7.89 -11.08
N GLY A 92 5.40 -7.24 -12.22
CA GLY A 92 4.11 -7.21 -12.91
C GLY A 92 3.08 -6.26 -12.28
N PHE A 93 3.53 -5.25 -11.53
CA PHE A 93 2.68 -4.11 -11.19
C PHE A 93 2.50 -3.19 -12.39
N ASN A 94 1.32 -2.57 -12.48
CA ASN A 94 1.07 -1.47 -13.40
C ASN A 94 1.45 -0.15 -12.71
N ILE A 95 2.14 0.72 -13.42
CA ILE A 95 2.45 2.06 -12.93
C ILE A 95 1.27 2.98 -13.28
N ASP A 96 0.56 3.44 -12.27
CA ASP A 96 -0.62 4.28 -12.40
C ASP A 96 -0.27 5.78 -12.42
N GLY A 97 0.85 6.14 -11.77
CA GLY A 97 1.35 7.51 -11.72
C GLY A 97 2.86 7.54 -11.48
N TYR A 98 3.55 8.47 -12.15
CA TYR A 98 4.98 8.68 -11.97
C TYR A 98 5.38 10.13 -12.20
N ARG A 99 6.09 10.72 -11.24
CA ARG A 99 6.67 12.06 -11.30
C ARG A 99 7.92 12.11 -10.44
N GLU A 100 8.97 12.78 -10.91
CA GLU A 100 10.20 13.00 -10.12
C GLU A 100 10.28 14.43 -9.59
N THR A 101 9.84 15.40 -10.41
CA THR A 101 9.92 16.83 -10.12
C THR A 101 8.66 17.58 -10.56
N THR A 102 8.41 18.71 -9.91
CA THR A 102 7.38 19.69 -10.27
C THR A 102 8.01 21.08 -10.25
N ASN A 103 7.90 21.82 -11.34
CA ASN A 103 8.46 23.18 -11.47
C ASN A 103 9.96 23.27 -11.11
N GLY A 104 10.75 22.26 -11.48
CA GLY A 104 12.19 22.20 -11.20
C GLY A 104 12.56 21.86 -9.76
N LYS A 105 11.59 21.54 -8.90
CA LYS A 105 11.82 21.07 -7.52
C LYS A 105 11.50 19.59 -7.39
N VAL A 106 12.20 18.91 -6.49
CA VAL A 106 11.86 17.52 -6.13
C VAL A 106 10.46 17.48 -5.56
N ASP A 107 9.59 16.72 -6.24
CA ASP A 107 8.20 16.47 -5.87
C ASP A 107 7.85 15.11 -6.47
N THR A 108 8.39 14.10 -5.83
CA THR A 108 8.40 12.76 -6.36
C THR A 108 7.11 12.04 -5.99
N VAL A 109 6.51 11.35 -6.94
CA VAL A 109 5.32 10.51 -6.74
C VAL A 109 5.46 9.27 -7.63
N LEU A 110 5.19 8.11 -7.06
CA LEU A 110 5.04 6.85 -7.76
C LEU A 110 3.80 6.17 -7.18
N ASP A 111 2.83 5.88 -8.03
CA ASP A 111 1.66 5.06 -7.70
C ASP A 111 1.66 3.84 -8.60
N ALA A 112 1.42 2.67 -8.01
CA ALA A 112 1.32 1.42 -8.76
C ALA A 112 0.30 0.47 -8.16
N SER A 113 -0.29 -0.36 -9.04
CA SER A 113 -1.32 -1.33 -8.69
C SER A 113 -1.00 -2.70 -9.25
N GLN A 114 -1.40 -3.74 -8.52
CA GLN A 114 -1.31 -5.11 -9.01
C GLN A 114 -2.72 -5.62 -9.33
N SER A 115 -3.02 -5.86 -10.62
CA SER A 115 -4.39 -6.16 -11.07
C SER A 115 -5.01 -7.41 -10.40
N SER A 116 -4.19 -8.41 -10.08
CA SER A 116 -4.65 -9.67 -9.46
C SER A 116 -5.09 -9.49 -8.01
N SER A 117 -4.44 -8.58 -7.28
CA SER A 117 -4.58 -8.46 -5.84
C SER A 117 -5.25 -7.15 -5.42
N ARG A 118 -5.32 -6.16 -6.32
CA ARG A 118 -5.86 -4.80 -6.10
C ARG A 118 -5.17 -4.05 -4.96
N TYR A 119 -3.95 -4.47 -4.59
CA TYR A 119 -3.12 -3.68 -3.69
C TYR A 119 -2.57 -2.48 -4.44
N LEU A 120 -2.48 -1.37 -3.71
CA LEU A 120 -1.91 -0.13 -4.21
C LEU A 120 -0.64 0.16 -3.40
N VAL A 121 0.42 0.54 -4.10
CA VAL A 121 1.66 1.01 -3.48
C VAL A 121 1.92 2.43 -3.93
N THR A 122 2.35 3.26 -2.98
CA THR A 122 2.69 4.65 -3.23
C THR A 122 4.07 4.93 -2.64
N VAL A 123 4.93 5.62 -3.39
CA VAL A 123 6.15 6.23 -2.88
C VAL A 123 6.15 7.71 -3.24
N GLU A 124 6.17 8.60 -2.26
CA GLU A 124 6.04 10.04 -2.51
C GLU A 124 6.90 10.92 -1.59
N THR A 125 7.29 12.09 -2.09
CA THR A 125 7.87 13.16 -1.27
C THR A 125 6.75 13.83 -0.49
N THR A 126 6.85 13.82 0.83
CA THR A 126 5.94 14.56 1.70
C THR A 126 6.24 16.06 1.70
N THR A 127 5.27 16.88 2.11
CA THR A 127 5.49 18.33 2.35
C THR A 127 6.66 18.62 3.31
N GLY A 128 6.93 17.71 4.25
CA GLY A 128 8.05 17.81 5.20
C GLY A 128 9.41 17.37 4.66
N GLY A 129 9.49 16.97 3.38
CA GLY A 129 10.74 16.52 2.74
C GLY A 129 11.15 15.09 3.07
N LEU A 130 10.30 14.31 3.76
CA LEU A 130 10.51 12.88 3.96
C LEU A 130 10.02 12.09 2.73
N LEU A 131 10.61 10.92 2.50
CA LEU A 131 10.13 9.94 1.52
C LEU A 131 9.16 8.97 2.19
N LEU A 132 7.89 9.01 1.79
CA LEU A 132 6.85 8.12 2.28
C LEU A 132 6.81 6.85 1.43
N PHE A 133 6.69 5.69 2.08
CA PHE A 133 6.32 4.41 1.49
C PHE A 133 4.97 4.00 2.06
N ARG A 134 3.97 3.81 1.19
CA ARG A 134 2.61 3.43 1.59
C ARG A 134 2.14 2.21 0.82
N VAL A 135 1.42 1.36 1.52
CA VAL A 135 0.73 0.19 0.97
C VAL A 135 -0.72 0.24 1.42
N ASN A 136 -1.65 0.14 0.46
CA ASN A 136 -3.08 0.03 0.73
C ASN A 136 -3.59 -1.33 0.27
N THR A 137 -4.38 -1.97 1.13
CA THR A 137 -5.08 -3.21 0.78
C THR A 137 -6.35 -2.90 -0.01
N PRO A 138 -6.87 -3.85 -0.81
CA PRO A 138 -8.29 -3.83 -1.15
C PRO A 138 -9.15 -4.01 0.12
N CYS A 139 -10.46 -4.03 -0.07
CA CYS A 139 -11.34 -4.55 0.97
C CYS A 139 -11.08 -6.05 1.17
N LEU A 140 -10.86 -6.45 2.42
CA LEU A 140 -10.54 -7.80 2.87
C LEU A 140 -11.59 -8.30 3.85
N MET A 141 -11.83 -9.60 3.85
CA MET A 141 -12.61 -10.25 4.90
C MET A 141 -11.68 -10.83 5.96
N PRO A 142 -11.97 -10.63 7.26
CA PRO A 142 -11.30 -11.42 8.29
C PRO A 142 -11.72 -12.89 8.16
N PRO A 143 -10.88 -13.85 8.60
CA PRO A 143 -11.31 -15.24 8.68
C PRO A 143 -12.51 -15.36 9.64
N THR A 144 -13.49 -16.18 9.27
CA THR A 144 -14.55 -16.55 10.20
C THR A 144 -13.95 -17.47 11.25
N THR A 145 -13.78 -16.98 12.47
CA THR A 145 -13.65 -17.89 13.62
C THR A 145 -14.93 -18.71 13.65
N PRO A 146 -14.91 -20.05 13.68
CA PRO A 146 -16.12 -20.79 13.96
C PRO A 146 -16.65 -20.27 15.29
N SER A 147 -17.84 -19.67 15.26
CA SER A 147 -18.55 -19.27 16.47
C SER A 147 -18.56 -20.48 17.37
N ALA A 148 -17.86 -20.40 18.50
CA ALA A 148 -18.01 -21.41 19.54
C ALA A 148 -19.51 -21.50 19.81
N ALA A 149 -20.09 -22.65 19.48
CA ALA A 149 -21.46 -22.97 19.84
C ALA A 149 -21.50 -22.90 21.37
N SER A 150 -22.12 -21.84 21.89
CA SER A 150 -22.54 -21.79 23.28
C SER A 150 -23.47 -22.98 23.49
N GLY A 151 -23.02 -23.94 24.29
CA GLY A 151 -23.84 -25.05 24.77
C GLY A 151 -24.89 -24.61 25.78
#